data_AF-A0A2N0QIX4-F1
#
_entry.id   AF-A0A2N0QIX4-F1
#
_cell.length_a   1.000
_cell.length_b   1.000
_cell.length_c   1.000
_cell.angle_alpha   90.00
_cell.angle_beta   90.00
_cell.angle_gamma   90.00
#
_symmetry.space_group_name_H-M   'P 1'
#
loop_
_entity.id
_entity.type
_entity.pdbx_description
1 polymer ?
#
loop_
_entity_poly.entity_id
_entity_poly.type
_entity_poly.pdbx_seq_one_letter_code
_entity_poly.pdbx_strand_id
1 'polypeptide(L)'
;MIANNDMDMVVFFRDPLTAQPHEPDVTALVRLCDVYHIPLATNMGTAEILLKGLQEGFVDWRLIQERRNVPFRLKKIYPNVFFHEVEVNNYSVFQYPPYDIALASKMADVIKSEELNK
;
A
#
# COMPACT_ATOMS: atom_id res chain seq x y z
N MET A 1 -12.53 -14.20 -0.40
CA MET A 1 -11.95 -14.19 -1.75
C MET A 1 -11.17 -12.90 -2.01
N ILE A 2 -11.79 -11.71 -2.15
CA ILE A 2 -11.06 -10.41 -2.28
C ILE A 2 -10.16 -10.16 -1.08
N ALA A 3 -10.71 -10.23 0.13
CA ALA A 3 -10.00 -9.93 1.38
C ALA A 3 -8.92 -10.95 1.76
N ASN A 4 -8.89 -12.12 1.10
CA ASN A 4 -7.91 -13.18 1.36
C ASN A 4 -6.71 -13.11 0.40
N ASN A 5 -6.67 -12.12 -0.50
CA ASN A 5 -5.65 -12.00 -1.54
C ASN A 5 -5.63 -13.15 -2.57
N ASP A 6 -6.74 -13.90 -2.69
CA ASP A 6 -6.88 -15.04 -3.61
C ASP A 6 -7.25 -14.62 -5.05
N MET A 7 -7.30 -13.31 -5.34
CA MET A 7 -7.73 -12.79 -6.65
C MET A 7 -6.74 -11.82 -7.26
N ASP A 8 -6.40 -12.07 -8.52
CA ASP A 8 -5.41 -11.32 -9.30
C ASP A 8 -5.98 -10.10 -10.00
N MET A 9 -7.24 -10.17 -10.40
CA MET A 9 -8.00 -9.07 -10.97
C MET A 9 -9.49 -9.38 -10.91
N VAL A 10 -10.30 -8.35 -11.05
CA VAL A 10 -11.75 -8.46 -11.21
C VAL A 10 -12.13 -7.94 -12.59
N VAL A 11 -12.91 -8.71 -13.34
CA VAL A 11 -13.55 -8.27 -14.57
C VAL A 11 -15.06 -8.24 -14.32
N PHE A 12 -15.63 -7.04 -14.33
CA PHE A 12 -17.03 -6.80 -13.97
C PHE A 12 -17.71 -5.91 -15.01
N PHE A 13 -18.30 -6.52 -16.04
CA PHE A 13 -19.05 -5.78 -17.05
C PHE A 13 -20.43 -5.42 -16.53
N ARG A 14 -20.67 -4.11 -16.37
CA ARG A 14 -21.99 -3.57 -16.06
C ARG A 14 -22.64 -3.03 -17.33
N ASP A 15 -23.96 -3.06 -17.37
CA ASP A 15 -24.73 -2.29 -18.34
C ASP A 15 -24.72 -0.80 -17.92
N PRO A 16 -24.10 0.10 -18.67
CA PRO A 16 -24.05 1.52 -18.31
C PRO A 16 -25.36 2.26 -18.56
N LEU A 17 -26.33 1.64 -19.24
CA LEU A 17 -27.57 2.27 -19.68
C LEU A 17 -28.76 1.92 -18.79
N THR A 18 -28.64 0.93 -17.91
CA THR A 18 -29.72 0.52 -17.01
C THR A 18 -29.30 0.64 -15.55
N ALA A 19 -30.02 1.45 -14.79
CA ALA A 19 -29.85 1.50 -13.34
C ALA A 19 -30.33 0.17 -12.75
N GLN A 20 -29.42 -0.55 -12.10
CA GLN A 20 -29.72 -1.84 -11.52
C GLN A 20 -30.11 -1.70 -10.04
N PRO A 21 -31.05 -2.51 -9.51
CA PRO A 21 -31.46 -2.48 -8.11
C PRO A 21 -30.29 -2.72 -7.11
N HIS A 22 -29.20 -3.32 -7.59
CA HIS A 22 -28.00 -3.70 -6.83
C HIS A 22 -26.82 -2.72 -7.03
N GLU A 23 -27.05 -1.48 -7.48
CA GLU A 23 -26.05 -0.41 -7.50
C GLU A 23 -25.22 -0.25 -6.20
N PRO A 24 -25.80 -0.40 -4.98
CA PRO A 24 -25.04 -0.37 -3.74
C PRO A 24 -23.97 -1.48 -3.64
N ASP A 25 -24.27 -2.67 -4.15
CA ASP A 25 -23.37 -3.83 -4.12
C ASP A 25 -22.22 -3.64 -5.12
N VAL A 26 -22.50 -3.06 -6.29
CA VAL A 26 -21.48 -2.69 -7.29
C VAL A 26 -20.52 -1.66 -6.70
N THR A 27 -21.05 -0.67 -6.01
CA THR A 27 -20.23 0.36 -5.34
C THR A 27 -19.38 -0.27 -4.23
N ALA A 28 -19.93 -1.20 -3.45
CA ALA A 28 -19.17 -1.92 -2.43
C ALA A 28 -18.03 -2.74 -3.04
N LEU A 29 -18.26 -3.41 -4.19
CA LEU A 29 -17.23 -4.16 -4.91
C LEU A 29 -16.09 -3.26 -5.40
N VAL A 30 -16.42 -2.13 -6.03
CA VAL A 30 -15.42 -1.14 -6.50
C VAL A 30 -14.58 -0.63 -5.33
N ARG A 31 -15.23 -0.25 -4.22
CA ARG A 31 -14.54 0.22 -3.02
C ARG A 31 -13.62 -0.83 -2.42
N LEU A 32 -14.03 -2.09 -2.42
CA LEU A 32 -13.17 -3.20 -1.98
C LEU A 32 -11.97 -3.36 -2.91
N CYS A 33 -12.16 -3.27 -4.23
CA CYS A 33 -11.05 -3.32 -5.19
C CYS A 33 -10.05 -2.18 -4.95
N ASP A 34 -10.52 -0.96 -4.68
CA ASP A 34 -9.66 0.18 -4.38
C ASP A 34 -8.89 0.00 -3.06
N VAL A 35 -9.56 -0.45 -1.99
CA VAL A 35 -8.93 -0.69 -0.68
C VAL A 35 -7.84 -1.76 -0.77
N TYR A 36 -8.12 -2.87 -1.46
CA TYR A 36 -7.17 -3.97 -1.62
C TYR A 36 -6.23 -3.79 -2.81
N HIS A 37 -6.36 -2.69 -3.57
CA HIS A 37 -5.59 -2.37 -4.76
C HIS A 37 -5.63 -3.49 -5.82
N ILE A 38 -6.79 -4.15 -5.95
CA ILE A 38 -7.01 -5.20 -6.93
C ILE A 38 -7.42 -4.56 -8.26
N PRO A 39 -6.73 -4.86 -9.38
CA PRO A 39 -7.11 -4.34 -10.69
C PRO A 39 -8.56 -4.70 -11.05
N LEU A 40 -9.34 -3.71 -11.48
CA LEU A 40 -10.74 -3.87 -11.86
C LEU A 40 -10.96 -3.39 -13.32
N ALA A 41 -11.51 -4.26 -14.17
CA ALA A 41 -12.00 -3.91 -15.49
C ALA A 41 -13.53 -3.83 -15.51
N THR A 42 -14.07 -2.66 -15.86
CA THR A 42 -15.53 -2.45 -15.99
C THR A 42 -16.03 -2.48 -17.42
N ASN A 43 -15.13 -2.57 -18.40
CA ASN A 43 -15.42 -2.64 -19.83
C ASN A 43 -14.42 -3.56 -20.54
N MET A 44 -14.77 -3.96 -21.77
CA MET A 44 -14.00 -4.93 -22.55
C MET A 44 -12.59 -4.44 -22.90
N GLY A 45 -12.41 -3.15 -23.20
CA GLY A 45 -11.10 -2.60 -23.53
C GLY A 45 -10.13 -2.62 -22.34
N THR A 46 -10.61 -2.27 -21.15
CA THR A 46 -9.81 -2.39 -19.92
C THR A 46 -9.50 -3.84 -19.61
N ALA A 47 -10.45 -4.76 -19.78
CA ALA A 47 -10.23 -6.19 -19.56
C ALA A 47 -9.15 -6.75 -20.49
N GLU A 48 -9.17 -6.37 -21.76
CA GLU A 48 -8.16 -6.80 -22.74
C GLU A 48 -6.75 -6.35 -22.33
N ILE A 49 -6.59 -5.10 -21.92
CA ILE A 49 -5.29 -4.56 -21.49
C ILE A 49 -4.80 -5.28 -20.23
N LEU A 50 -5.66 -5.49 -19.24
CA LEU A 50 -5.29 -6.19 -18.01
C LEU A 50 -4.90 -7.65 -18.27
N LEU A 51 -5.64 -8.35 -19.13
CA LEU A 51 -5.33 -9.74 -19.49
C LEU A 51 -4.02 -9.86 -20.26
N LYS A 52 -3.76 -8.97 -21.22
CA LYS A 52 -2.47 -8.92 -21.93
C LYS A 52 -1.32 -8.60 -20.97
N GLY A 53 -1.51 -7.63 -20.08
CA GLY A 53 -0.50 -7.31 -19.07
C GLY A 53 -0.20 -8.48 -18.13
N LEU A 54 -1.22 -9.28 -17.77
CA LEU A 54 -1.04 -10.50 -16.99
C LEU A 54 -0.27 -11.57 -17.75
N GLN A 55 -0.57 -11.78 -19.03
CA GLN A 55 0.14 -12.73 -19.91
C GLN A 55 1.63 -12.37 -20.07
N GLU A 56 1.94 -11.08 -20.14
CA GLU A 56 3.32 -10.56 -20.22
C GLU A 56 4.02 -10.50 -18.85
N GLY A 57 3.32 -10.84 -17.75
CA GLY A 57 3.91 -10.89 -16.40
C GLY A 57 4.00 -9.54 -15.68
N PHE A 58 3.25 -8.52 -16.11
CA PHE A 58 3.20 -7.20 -15.44
C PHE A 58 2.37 -7.23 -14.15
N VAL A 59 2.85 -7.97 -13.15
CA VAL A 59 2.21 -8.15 -11.84
C VAL A 59 3.02 -7.54 -10.68
N ASP A 60 3.95 -6.63 -10.98
CA ASP A 60 4.81 -5.97 -9.97
C ASP A 60 4.03 -5.25 -8.87
N TRP A 61 2.78 -4.83 -9.15
CA TRP A 61 1.90 -4.21 -8.16
C TRP A 61 1.67 -5.10 -6.92
N ARG A 62 1.80 -6.42 -7.06
CA ARG A 62 1.76 -7.37 -5.93
C ARG A 62 2.95 -7.20 -4.99
N LEU A 63 4.12 -6.95 -5.55
CA LEU A 63 5.34 -6.68 -4.78
C LEU A 63 5.27 -5.32 -4.09
N ILE A 64 4.48 -4.38 -4.60
CA ILE A 64 4.30 -3.05 -3.98
C ILE A 64 3.57 -3.16 -2.63
N GLN A 65 2.62 -4.09 -2.49
CA GLN A 65 1.95 -4.35 -1.20
C GLN A 65 2.94 -4.87 -0.15
N GLU A 66 3.80 -5.83 -0.52
CA GLU A 66 4.85 -6.31 0.37
C GLU A 66 5.89 -5.22 0.68
N ARG A 67 6.19 -4.36 -0.31
CA ARG A 67 7.14 -3.25 -0.16
C ARG A 67 6.61 -2.07 0.64
N ARG A 68 5.29 -1.93 0.87
CA ARG A 68 4.78 -0.81 1.70
C ARG A 68 5.37 -0.83 3.11
N ASN A 69 5.60 -2.03 3.64
CA ASN A 69 6.26 -2.20 4.94
C ASN A 69 7.79 -2.17 4.83
N VAL A 70 8.38 -2.22 3.64
CA VAL A 70 9.83 -2.24 3.45
C VAL A 70 10.33 -0.84 3.10
N PRO A 71 11.38 -0.32 3.78
CA PRO A 71 11.95 0.98 3.47
C PRO A 71 12.29 1.11 1.98
N PHE A 72 11.85 2.20 1.35
CA PHE A 72 12.01 2.46 -0.09
C PHE A 72 13.44 2.29 -0.62
N ARG A 73 14.45 2.51 0.24
CA ARG A 73 15.88 2.35 -0.12
C ARG A 73 16.36 0.90 -0.15
N LEU A 74 15.57 -0.05 0.34
CA LEU A 74 15.91 -1.47 0.36
C LEU A 74 15.46 -2.13 -0.95
N LYS A 75 16.42 -2.48 -1.80
CA LYS A 75 16.15 -3.05 -3.13
C LYS A 75 15.85 -4.56 -3.12
N LYS A 76 16.07 -5.24 -1.99
CA LYS A 76 15.93 -6.69 -1.83
C LYS A 76 15.28 -7.01 -0.48
N ILE A 77 14.44 -8.04 -0.46
CA ILE A 77 13.80 -8.57 0.74
C ILE A 77 14.72 -9.65 1.32
N TYR A 78 14.93 -9.61 2.64
CA TYR A 78 15.70 -10.61 3.37
C TYR A 78 14.74 -11.45 4.22
N PRO A 79 14.80 -12.80 4.17
CA PRO A 79 13.82 -13.66 4.84
C PRO A 79 13.70 -13.50 6.37
N ASN A 80 14.72 -12.92 6.99
CA ASN A 80 14.85 -12.76 8.44
C ASN A 80 14.80 -11.29 8.90
N VAL A 81 14.32 -10.38 8.04
CA VAL A 81 14.17 -8.96 8.36
C VAL A 81 12.69 -8.61 8.41
N PHE A 82 12.22 -8.19 9.58
CA PHE A 82 10.83 -7.80 9.82
C PHE A 82 10.73 -6.29 9.91
N PHE A 83 9.66 -5.74 9.34
CA PHE A 83 9.41 -4.30 9.37
C PHE A 83 8.10 -4.03 10.10
N HIS A 84 8.10 -3.01 10.95
CA HIS A 84 6.94 -2.53 11.67
C HIS A 84 6.73 -1.06 11.31
N GLU A 85 5.58 -0.76 10.71
CA GLU A 85 5.19 0.62 10.40
C GLU A 85 4.81 1.34 11.70
N VAL A 86 5.40 2.51 11.95
CA VAL A 86 5.10 3.34 13.13
C VAL A 86 4.17 4.47 12.71
N GLU A 87 2.94 4.47 13.22
CA GLU A 87 2.01 5.58 13.03
C GLU A 87 2.48 6.81 13.81
N VAL A 88 2.88 7.85 13.07
CA VAL A 88 3.49 9.08 13.62
C VAL A 88 2.51 9.90 14.47
N ASN A 89 1.20 9.66 14.32
CA ASN A 89 0.14 10.48 14.91
C ASN A 89 0.08 10.50 16.45
N ASN A 90 0.72 9.55 17.14
CA ASN A 90 0.64 9.42 18.61
C ASN A 90 1.82 10.01 19.40
N TYR A 91 2.78 10.64 18.74
CA TYR A 91 3.95 11.20 19.41
C TYR A 91 3.84 12.72 19.50
N SER A 92 3.71 13.25 20.72
CA SER A 92 3.63 14.70 20.99
C SER A 92 4.81 15.49 20.41
N VAL A 93 5.96 14.84 20.20
CA VAL A 93 7.17 15.43 19.62
C VAL A 93 6.98 15.83 18.15
N PHE A 94 6.17 15.09 17.36
CA PHE A 94 5.97 15.39 15.93
C PHE A 94 4.78 16.31 15.64
N GLN A 95 3.99 16.66 16.67
CA GLN A 95 2.82 17.53 16.52
C GLN A 95 3.17 19.03 16.41
N TYR A 96 4.39 19.42 16.83
CA TYR A 96 4.80 20.84 16.88
C TYR A 96 6.18 21.07 16.25
N PRO A 97 6.26 21.53 14.98
CA PRO A 97 7.51 21.99 14.37
C PRO A 97 8.11 23.19 15.14
N PRO A 98 9.46 23.35 15.21
CA PRO A 98 10.52 22.63 14.50
C PRO A 98 11.16 21.51 15.36
N TYR A 99 10.54 20.33 15.36
CA TYR A 99 10.96 19.19 16.19
C TYR A 99 12.27 18.55 15.72
N ASP A 100 12.65 18.71 14.44
CA ASP A 100 13.87 18.13 13.87
C ASP A 100 15.13 18.60 14.61
N ILE A 101 15.21 19.89 14.93
CA ILE A 101 16.36 20.48 15.62
C ILE A 101 16.40 20.00 17.08
N ALA A 102 15.25 19.97 17.75
CA ALA A 102 15.15 19.54 19.14
C ALA A 102 15.50 18.04 19.29
N LEU A 103 15.01 17.21 18.38
CA LEU A 103 15.31 15.78 18.34
C LEU A 103 16.78 15.53 18.03
N ALA A 104 17.35 16.19 17.01
CA ALA A 104 18.76 16.05 16.66
C ALA A 104 19.68 16.46 17.81
N SER A 105 19.38 17.56 18.52
CA SER A 105 20.14 17.98 19.70
C SER A 105 20.05 16.93 20.80
N LYS A 106 18.84 16.42 21.08
CA LYS A 106 18.66 15.43 22.15
C LYS A 106 19.36 14.11 21.83
N MET A 107 19.33 13.67 20.57
CA MET A 107 20.06 12.49 20.12
C MET A 107 21.57 12.67 20.27
N ALA A 108 22.12 13.85 19.92
CA ALA A 108 23.54 14.14 20.08
C ALA A 108 23.96 14.12 21.56
N ASP A 109 23.12 14.61 22.47
CA ASP A 109 23.39 14.58 23.91
C ASP A 109 23.39 13.16 24.46
N VAL A 110 22.43 12.32 24.05
CA VAL A 110 22.36 10.91 24.45
C VAL A 110 23.57 10.13 23.95
N ILE A 111 23.99 10.35 22.70
CA ILE A 111 25.19 9.70 22.14
C ILE A 111 26.44 10.05 22.97
N LYS A 112 26.54 11.29 23.46
CA LYS A 112 27.63 11.72 24.34
C LYS A 112 27.52 11.14 25.74
N SER A 113 26.33 11.12 26.35
CA SER A 113 26.15 10.63 27.72
C SER A 113 26.35 9.12 27.84
N GLU A 114 25.96 8.37 26.81
CA GLU A 114 26.05 6.90 26.79
C GLU A 114 27.37 6.39 26.18
N GLU A 115 28.33 7.29 25.90
CA GLU A 115 29.64 6.96 25.29
C GLU A 115 29.56 6.10 24.01
N LEU A 116 28.49 6.26 23.22
CA LEU A 116 28.23 5.42 22.03
C LEU A 116 29.12 5.75 20.82
N ASN A 117 30.07 6.68 20.98
CA ASN A 117 31.04 7.10 19.95
C ASN A 117 32.41 6.38 20.08
N LYS A 118 32.46 5.16 20.63
CA LYS A 118 33.69 4.36 20.70
C LYS A 118 34.03 3.69 19.39
#